data_AF-A0A345BWV7-F1
#
_entry.id   AF-A0A345BWV7-F1
#
_cell.length_a   1.000
_cell.length_b   1.000
_cell.length_c   1.000
_cell.angle_alpha   90.00
_cell.angle_beta   90.00
_cell.angle_gamma   90.00
#
_symmetry.space_group_name_H-M   'P 1'
#
loop_
_entity.id
_entity.type
_entity.pdbx_description
1 polymer ?
#
loop_
_entity_poly.entity_id
_entity_poly.type
_entity_poly.pdbx_seq_one_letter_code
_entity_poly.pdbx_strand_id
1 'polypeptide(L)'
;MSSKVLPENGSWTVGWKKTYPLIVSLSTTYCSKQNRNLFQLDTLVIFQEKLFILDAKHNAGDFYIDDDKWKIISGTEIQDLLLQMKRSMTLLRKLLRMNIPIASYLIFTNSEFYLYNDSPDLPAVFPTQMPRFLKKLNSQRSRIGVKEKKIAEQLLALHKHDNPHMCVPEYDYDRLEKGVVCGACCSFMVYKGRNVYVPHVE
;
A
#
# COMPACT_ATOMS: atom_id res chain seq x y z
N MET A 1 -27.80 -13.15 5.29
CA MET A 1 -27.20 -14.48 5.08
C MET A 1 -25.86 -14.36 4.35
N SER A 2 -24.82 -14.35 5.18
CA SER A 2 -23.45 -14.84 5.01
C SER A 2 -22.76 -14.79 3.63
N SER A 3 -21.73 -13.94 3.52
CA SER A 3 -20.63 -14.13 2.59
C SER A 3 -19.34 -14.32 3.38
N LYS A 4 -18.82 -15.55 3.35
CA LYS A 4 -17.51 -15.93 3.91
C LYS A 4 -16.38 -15.26 3.12
N VAL A 5 -15.43 -14.69 3.84
CA VAL A 5 -14.04 -14.57 3.41
C VAL A 5 -13.42 -15.96 3.61
N LEU A 6 -13.05 -16.65 2.54
CA LEU A 6 -12.26 -17.88 2.66
C LEU A 6 -10.81 -17.54 2.32
N PRO A 7 -9.86 -17.76 3.26
CA PRO A 7 -8.46 -17.88 2.92
C PRO A 7 -8.22 -19.33 2.50
N GLU A 8 -7.92 -19.57 1.22
CA GLU A 8 -7.24 -20.81 0.86
C GLU A 8 -5.96 -20.44 0.13
N ASN A 9 -4.86 -20.61 0.86
CA ASN A 9 -3.50 -20.72 0.36
C ASN A 9 -2.89 -19.46 -0.27
N GLY A 10 -2.75 -18.39 0.53
CA GLY A 10 -1.73 -17.35 0.34
C GLY A 10 -1.72 -16.60 -1.01
N SER A 11 -2.74 -16.80 -1.84
CA SER A 11 -2.87 -16.23 -3.18
C SER A 11 -4.33 -15.82 -3.38
N TRP A 12 -4.54 -14.53 -3.66
CA TRP A 12 -5.88 -13.97 -3.86
C TRP A 12 -6.40 -14.35 -5.24
N THR A 13 -7.15 -15.46 -5.36
CA THR A 13 -7.83 -15.81 -6.62
C THR A 13 -9.14 -15.04 -6.78
N VAL A 14 -9.32 -14.44 -7.97
CA VAL A 14 -10.45 -13.58 -8.35
C VAL A 14 -11.72 -14.41 -8.57
N GLY A 15 -12.68 -14.32 -7.64
CA GLY A 15 -14.03 -14.87 -7.80
C GLY A 15 -14.97 -13.88 -8.49
N TRP A 16 -15.34 -14.14 -9.75
CA TRP A 16 -16.18 -13.24 -10.56
C TRP A 16 -17.67 -13.35 -10.20
N LYS A 17 -18.17 -12.48 -9.32
CA LYS A 17 -19.63 -12.23 -9.21
C LYS A 17 -19.98 -10.97 -10.00
N LYS A 18 -20.90 -11.07 -10.97
CA LYS A 18 -21.28 -10.04 -11.97
C LYS A 18 -21.80 -8.70 -11.40
N THR A 19 -21.97 -8.57 -10.10
CA THR A 19 -22.69 -7.45 -9.45
C THR A 19 -21.83 -6.59 -8.52
N TYR A 20 -20.54 -6.92 -8.36
CA TYR A 20 -19.64 -6.24 -7.42
C TYR A 20 -18.50 -5.54 -8.17
N PRO A 21 -17.94 -4.44 -7.63
CA PRO A 21 -16.72 -3.85 -8.17
C PRO A 21 -15.56 -4.83 -8.08
N LEU A 22 -14.64 -4.73 -9.03
CA LEU A 22 -13.45 -5.56 -9.03
C LEU A 22 -12.38 -4.87 -8.17
N ILE A 23 -12.03 -5.48 -7.05
CA ILE A 23 -10.97 -4.99 -6.16
C ILE A 23 -9.66 -5.62 -6.59
N VAL A 24 -8.69 -4.77 -6.89
CA VAL A 24 -7.32 -5.12 -7.23
C VAL A 24 -6.45 -4.52 -6.13
N SER A 25 -6.28 -5.25 -5.03
CA SER A 25 -5.28 -4.91 -4.01
C SER A 25 -3.93 -5.33 -4.55
N LEU A 26 -3.10 -4.37 -4.92
CA LEU A 26 -1.77 -4.66 -5.44
C LEU A 26 -0.83 -3.70 -4.75
N SER A 27 -0.37 -4.02 -3.53
CA SER A 27 0.74 -3.35 -2.85
C SER A 27 2.03 -3.62 -3.62
N THR A 28 2.13 -3.06 -4.82
CA THR A 28 3.12 -3.48 -5.80
C THR A 28 3.50 -2.35 -6.74
N THR A 29 4.76 -2.43 -7.16
CA THR A 29 5.40 -1.44 -7.99
C THR A 29 5.14 -1.73 -9.47
N TYR A 30 4.49 -0.81 -10.17
CA TYR A 30 4.26 -0.90 -11.61
C TYR A 30 5.36 -0.20 -12.38
N CYS A 31 5.80 -0.79 -13.49
CA CYS A 31 6.70 -0.15 -14.44
C CYS A 31 5.92 0.25 -15.69
N SER A 32 5.82 1.55 -15.97
CA SER A 32 5.34 1.98 -17.29
C SER A 32 6.38 1.58 -18.35
N LYS A 33 5.95 0.94 -19.44
CA LYS A 33 6.86 0.52 -20.53
C LYS A 33 7.53 1.69 -21.26
N GLN A 34 7.00 2.91 -21.14
CA GLN A 34 7.51 4.08 -21.86
C GLN A 34 8.43 4.99 -21.03
N ASN A 35 8.24 5.04 -19.72
CA ASN A 35 9.08 5.75 -18.78
C ASN A 35 9.39 4.76 -17.67
N ARG A 36 10.66 4.45 -17.40
CA ARG A 36 11.13 3.55 -16.32
C ARG A 36 10.73 3.99 -14.89
N ASN A 37 9.71 4.84 -14.77
CA ASN A 37 9.14 5.31 -13.53
C ASN A 37 8.30 4.20 -12.91
N LEU A 38 8.70 3.87 -11.70
CA LEU A 38 8.09 2.90 -10.83
C LEU A 38 7.12 3.63 -9.92
N PHE A 39 5.89 3.12 -9.77
CA PHE A 39 4.94 3.67 -8.80
C PHE A 39 4.17 2.58 -8.09
N GLN A 40 3.87 2.84 -6.83
CA GLN A 40 3.09 1.95 -5.98
C GLN A 40 1.66 2.46 -5.90
N LEU A 41 0.72 1.52 -5.89
CA LEU A 41 -0.66 1.73 -5.49
C LEU A 41 -0.89 0.78 -4.32
N ASP A 42 -1.65 1.15 -3.30
CA ASP A 42 -1.97 0.17 -2.25
C ASP A 42 -3.18 -0.65 -2.68
N THR A 43 -4.26 0.06 -3.02
CA THR A 43 -5.51 -0.56 -3.47
C THR A 43 -6.10 0.20 -4.65
N LEU A 44 -6.45 -0.52 -5.71
CA LEU A 44 -7.22 -0.02 -6.83
C LEU A 44 -8.58 -0.73 -6.87
N VAL A 45 -9.66 0.04 -6.88
CA VAL A 45 -11.01 -0.48 -7.06
C VAL A 45 -11.53 -0.07 -8.43
N ILE A 46 -11.92 -1.06 -9.24
CA ILE A 46 -12.39 -0.89 -10.60
C ILE A 46 -13.92 -0.99 -10.62
N PHE A 47 -14.57 0.13 -10.89
CA PHE A 47 -15.99 0.20 -11.24
C PHE A 47 -16.15 0.37 -12.76
N GLN A 48 -17.35 0.10 -13.26
CA GLN A 48 -17.69 0.16 -14.69
C GLN A 48 -17.34 1.51 -15.37
N GLU A 49 -17.44 2.62 -14.64
CA GLU A 49 -17.22 3.96 -15.21
C GLU A 49 -16.18 4.77 -14.43
N LYS A 50 -15.56 4.19 -13.40
CA LYS A 50 -14.68 4.93 -12.50
C LYS A 50 -13.66 4.03 -11.84
N LEU A 51 -12.45 4.55 -11.67
CA LEU A 51 -11.39 3.93 -10.89
C LEU A 51 -11.24 4.67 -9.56
N PHE A 52 -11.03 3.93 -8.48
CA PHE A 52 -10.72 4.47 -7.17
C PHE A 52 -9.34 3.98 -6.72
N ILE A 53 -8.42 4.90 -6.48
CA ILE A 53 -7.15 4.63 -5.81
C ILE A 53 -7.38 4.90 -4.33
N LEU A 54 -7.10 3.91 -3.49
CA LEU A 54 -7.13 4.05 -2.04
C LEU A 54 -5.69 3.87 -1.54
N ASP A 55 -5.12 4.93 -0.96
CA ASP A 55 -3.78 4.95 -0.39
C ASP A 55 -3.91 4.90 1.14
N ALA A 56 -3.48 3.80 1.75
CA ALA A 56 -3.73 3.52 3.16
C ALA A 56 -2.59 4.04 4.03
N LYS A 57 -2.92 4.88 5.01
CA LYS A 57 -1.97 5.42 5.99
C LYS A 57 -2.31 4.90 7.38
N HIS A 58 -1.27 4.53 8.13
CA HIS A 58 -1.38 3.99 9.49
C HIS A 58 -0.57 4.83 10.49
N ASN A 59 -0.61 6.14 10.34
CA ASN A 59 0.06 7.06 11.26
C ASN A 59 -0.79 7.25 12.52
N ALA A 60 -0.16 7.28 13.70
CA ALA A 60 -0.78 7.62 14.97
C ALA A 60 -0.42 9.06 15.37
N GLY A 61 -1.29 9.70 16.14
CA GLY A 61 -1.05 11.03 16.71
C GLY A 61 -1.61 12.18 15.88
N ASP A 62 -1.13 13.37 16.24
CA ASP A 62 -1.70 14.64 15.83
C ASP A 62 -0.89 15.28 14.69
N PHE A 63 -1.59 15.59 13.61
CA PHE A 63 -1.04 16.20 12.41
C PHE A 63 -1.79 17.49 12.09
N TYR A 64 -1.17 18.39 11.34
CA TYR A 64 -1.84 19.59 10.86
C TYR A 64 -1.36 19.96 9.46
N ILE A 65 -2.23 20.65 8.71
CA ILE A 65 -1.90 21.23 7.41
C ILE A 65 -1.71 22.74 7.57
N ASP A 66 -0.56 23.22 7.10
CA ASP A 66 -0.17 24.63 7.16
C ASP A 66 0.47 25.01 5.82
N ASP A 67 -0.14 25.95 5.08
CA ASP A 67 0.25 26.34 3.72
C ASP A 67 0.52 25.14 2.77
N ASP A 68 -0.45 24.22 2.67
CA ASP A 68 -0.39 22.97 1.89
C ASP A 68 0.70 21.97 2.34
N LYS A 69 1.40 22.23 3.45
CA LYS A 69 2.41 21.34 4.02
C LYS A 69 1.83 20.52 5.16
N TRP A 70 2.07 19.23 5.10
CA TRP A 70 1.72 18.30 6.17
C TRP A 70 2.79 18.36 7.25
N LYS A 71 2.38 18.55 8.51
CA LYS A 71 3.28 18.60 9.66
C LYS A 71 2.74 17.73 10.79
N ILE A 72 3.65 17.16 11.58
CA ILE A 72 3.32 16.56 12.88
C ILE A 72 3.19 17.69 13.89
N ILE A 73 2.40 17.53 14.95
CA ILE A 73 2.20 18.53 16.01
C ILE A 73 3.52 19.07 16.62
N SER A 74 4.60 18.30 16.56
CA SER A 74 5.95 18.73 16.95
C SER A 74 6.57 19.80 16.03
N GLY A 75 5.89 20.17 14.95
CA GLY A 75 6.36 21.11 13.92
C GLY A 75 7.20 20.47 12.82
N THR A 76 7.44 19.16 12.88
CA THR A 76 8.24 18.46 11.85
C THR A 76 7.43 18.32 10.57
N GLU A 77 7.94 18.85 9.47
CA GLU A 77 7.37 18.69 8.13
C GLU A 77 7.49 17.24 7.68
N ILE A 78 6.36 16.66 7.26
CA ILE A 78 6.31 15.35 6.65
C ILE A 78 6.08 15.50 5.15
N GLN A 79 6.40 14.44 4.41
CA GLN A 79 6.16 14.41 2.99
C GLN A 79 4.68 14.64 2.66
N ASP A 80 4.42 15.49 1.66
CA ASP A 80 3.06 15.76 1.18
C ASP A 80 2.41 14.49 0.61
N LEU A 81 1.46 13.97 1.38
CA LEU A 81 0.69 12.76 1.09
C LEU A 81 -0.21 12.96 -0.14
N LEU A 82 -0.74 14.18 -0.34
CA LEU A 82 -1.59 14.51 -1.50
C LEU A 82 -0.76 14.56 -2.77
N LEU A 83 0.45 15.12 -2.72
CA LEU A 83 1.34 15.16 -3.87
C LEU A 83 1.77 13.74 -4.30
N GLN A 84 2.07 12.86 -3.34
CA GLN A 84 2.38 11.45 -3.63
C GLN A 84 1.21 10.76 -4.32
N MET A 85 -0.01 10.94 -3.81
CA MET A 85 -1.22 10.38 -4.39
C MET A 85 -1.52 10.94 -5.81
N LYS A 86 -1.36 12.25 -6.03
CA LYS A 86 -1.54 12.90 -7.35
C LYS A 86 -0.54 12.36 -8.38
N ARG A 87 0.70 12.07 -7.96
CA ARG A 87 1.73 11.47 -8.83
C ARG A 87 1.34 10.07 -9.27
N SER A 88 0.92 9.20 -8.35
CA SER A 88 0.52 7.82 -8.68
C SER A 88 -0.70 7.79 -9.61
N MET A 89 -1.69 8.66 -9.35
CA MET A 89 -2.86 8.86 -10.21
C MET A 89 -2.47 9.26 -11.65
N THR A 90 -1.54 10.20 -11.79
CA THR A 90 -1.08 10.67 -13.11
C THR A 90 -0.37 9.56 -13.88
N LEU A 91 0.44 8.75 -13.18
CA LEU A 91 1.14 7.61 -13.78
C LEU A 91 0.17 6.51 -14.22
N LEU A 92 -0.85 6.21 -13.41
CA LEU A 92 -1.90 5.25 -13.77
C LEU A 92 -2.67 5.72 -15.01
N ARG A 93 -3.03 7.01 -15.09
CA ARG A 93 -3.71 7.58 -16.26
C ARG A 93 -2.87 7.41 -17.54
N LYS A 94 -1.57 7.66 -17.45
CA LYS A 94 -0.63 7.44 -18.57
C LYS A 94 -0.50 5.96 -18.94
N LEU A 95 -0.53 5.06 -17.96
CA LEU A 95 -0.44 3.62 -18.16
C LEU A 95 -1.64 3.06 -18.92
N LEU A 96 -2.85 3.45 -18.50
CA LEU A 96 -4.10 2.93 -19.06
C LEU A 96 -4.42 3.50 -20.43
N ARG A 97 -3.92 4.70 -20.78
CA ARG A 97 -4.20 5.40 -22.05
C ARG A 97 -5.70 5.50 -22.39
N MET A 98 -6.55 5.48 -21.38
CA MET A 98 -8.00 5.56 -21.50
C MET A 98 -8.51 6.74 -20.70
N ASN A 99 -9.54 7.41 -21.22
CA ASN A 99 -10.17 8.54 -20.56
C ASN A 99 -11.22 8.07 -19.55
N ILE A 100 -10.77 7.36 -18.51
CA ILE A 100 -11.63 6.90 -17.41
C ILE A 100 -11.47 7.86 -16.22
N PRO A 101 -12.57 8.31 -15.60
CA PRO A 101 -12.51 9.05 -14.34
C PRO A 101 -11.76 8.25 -13.27
N ILE A 102 -10.73 8.87 -12.69
CA ILE A 102 -9.99 8.31 -11.55
C ILE A 102 -10.29 9.22 -10.37
N ALA A 103 -10.67 8.65 -9.23
CA ALA A 103 -10.65 9.32 -7.94
C ALA A 103 -9.61 8.65 -7.05
N SER A 104 -8.98 9.43 -6.19
CA SER A 104 -7.97 8.94 -5.27
C SER A 104 -8.29 9.44 -3.87
N TYR A 105 -8.22 8.56 -2.87
CA TYR A 105 -8.52 8.88 -1.48
C TYR A 105 -7.37 8.43 -0.57
N LEU A 106 -6.98 9.30 0.37
CA LEU A 106 -6.15 8.93 1.52
C LEU A 106 -7.03 8.23 2.55
N ILE A 107 -6.64 7.04 2.98
CA ILE A 107 -7.40 6.20 3.91
C ILE A 107 -6.62 6.09 5.22
N PHE A 108 -7.05 6.82 6.24
CA PHE A 108 -6.44 6.75 7.57
C PHE A 108 -7.10 5.64 8.37
N THR A 109 -6.29 4.67 8.81
CA THR A 109 -6.78 3.44 9.46
C THR A 109 -6.62 3.45 10.97
N ASN A 110 -5.71 4.26 11.51
CA ASN A 110 -5.44 4.32 12.94
C ASN A 110 -6.45 5.23 13.65
N SER A 111 -7.12 4.73 14.69
CA SER A 111 -8.10 5.49 15.49
C SER A 111 -7.52 6.66 16.27
N GLU A 112 -6.22 6.64 16.55
CA GLU A 112 -5.49 7.71 17.26
C GLU A 112 -4.96 8.77 16.30
N PHE A 113 -5.33 8.72 15.02
CA PHE A 113 -4.96 9.74 14.05
C PHE A 113 -5.91 10.94 14.13
N TYR A 114 -5.34 12.13 14.23
CA TYR A 114 -6.10 13.37 14.11
C TYR A 114 -5.40 14.37 13.17
N LEU A 115 -6.18 15.07 12.36
CA LEU A 115 -5.70 16.09 11.43
C LEU A 115 -6.37 17.43 11.73
N TYR A 116 -5.59 18.41 12.19
CA TYR A 116 -6.01 19.78 12.37
C TYR A 116 -5.96 20.55 11.05
N ASN A 117 -6.86 21.53 10.91
CA ASN A 117 -6.96 22.41 9.75
C ASN A 117 -7.21 21.65 8.43
N ASP A 118 -8.05 20.60 8.48
CA ASP A 118 -8.45 19.87 7.29
C ASP A 118 -9.47 20.65 6.47
N SER A 119 -9.27 20.69 5.14
CA SER A 119 -10.28 21.25 4.24
C SER A 119 -11.41 20.24 4.03
N PRO A 120 -12.68 20.68 3.94
CA PRO A 120 -13.80 19.80 3.57
C PRO A 120 -13.63 19.10 2.21
N ASP A 121 -12.83 19.71 1.33
CA ASP A 121 -12.55 19.19 -0.02
C ASP A 121 -11.35 18.23 -0.05
N LEU A 122 -10.72 17.98 1.11
CA LEU A 122 -9.62 17.03 1.22
C LEU A 122 -10.12 15.62 0.84
N PRO A 123 -9.51 14.95 -0.15
CA PRO A 123 -9.89 13.59 -0.52
C PRO A 123 -9.29 12.59 0.49
N ALA A 124 -9.67 12.70 1.76
CA ALA A 124 -9.27 11.83 2.84
C ALA A 124 -10.50 11.17 3.49
N VAL A 125 -10.31 9.96 4.00
CA VAL A 125 -11.30 9.21 4.78
C VAL A 125 -10.65 8.87 6.11
N PHE A 126 -11.23 9.43 7.17
CA PHE A 126 -10.77 9.19 8.54
C PHE A 126 -11.42 7.92 9.12
N PRO A 127 -10.84 7.34 10.20
CA PRO A 127 -11.35 6.10 10.79
C PRO A 127 -12.85 6.16 11.14
N THR A 128 -13.31 7.30 11.65
CA THR A 128 -14.72 7.53 12.01
C THR A 128 -15.65 7.61 10.81
N GLN A 129 -15.13 8.01 9.63
CA GLN A 129 -15.88 8.12 8.39
C GLN A 129 -15.90 6.80 7.59
N MET A 130 -14.98 5.88 7.90
CA MET A 130 -14.79 4.61 7.19
C MET A 130 -16.07 3.79 7.00
N PRO A 131 -16.93 3.58 8.03
CA PRO A 131 -18.13 2.76 7.87
C PRO A 131 -19.11 3.36 6.84
N ARG A 132 -19.27 4.70 6.85
CA ARG A 132 -20.13 5.40 5.88
C ARG A 132 -19.54 5.36 4.48
N PHE A 133 -18.23 5.52 4.36
CA PHE A 133 -17.51 5.44 3.09
C PHE A 133 -17.66 4.05 2.45
N LEU A 134 -17.42 2.98 3.20
CA LEU A 134 -17.59 1.60 2.73
C LEU A 134 -19.04 1.30 2.32
N LYS A 135 -20.02 1.79 3.09
CA LYS A 135 -21.44 1.65 2.72
C LYS A 135 -21.74 2.35 1.39
N LYS A 136 -21.19 3.55 1.17
CA LYS A 136 -21.33 4.29 -0.10
C LYS A 136 -20.68 3.53 -1.26
N LEU A 137 -19.47 3.02 -1.08
CA LEU A 137 -18.78 2.20 -2.08
C LEU A 137 -19.58 0.94 -2.44
N ASN A 138 -20.07 0.21 -1.44
CA ASN A 138 -20.86 -1.02 -1.64
C ASN A 138 -22.23 -0.76 -2.27
N SER A 139 -22.79 0.44 -2.10
CA SER A 139 -24.05 0.83 -2.73
C SER A 139 -23.93 1.11 -4.22
N GLN A 140 -22.71 1.42 -4.71
CA GLN A 140 -22.47 1.57 -6.14
C GLN A 140 -22.54 0.20 -6.80
N ARG A 141 -23.59 -0.02 -7.59
CA ARG A 141 -23.66 -1.19 -8.47
C ARG A 141 -22.57 -1.07 -9.52
N SER A 142 -21.79 -2.13 -9.67
CA SER A 142 -20.82 -2.27 -10.74
C SER A 142 -21.15 -3.53 -11.52
N ARG A 143 -21.29 -3.42 -12.84
CA ARG A 143 -21.26 -4.59 -13.72
C ARG A 143 -19.87 -4.66 -14.33
N ILE A 144 -19.16 -5.73 -14.01
CA ILE A 144 -17.86 -6.02 -14.60
C ILE A 144 -18.10 -6.40 -16.07
N GLY A 145 -17.76 -5.51 -16.99
CA GLY A 145 -17.78 -5.72 -18.42
C GLY A 145 -16.41 -6.09 -18.99
N VAL A 146 -16.29 -6.01 -20.31
CA VAL A 146 -15.07 -6.37 -21.04
C VAL A 146 -13.96 -5.35 -20.81
N LYS A 147 -14.30 -4.06 -20.65
CA LYS A 147 -13.33 -2.98 -20.45
C LYS A 147 -12.62 -3.12 -19.10
N GLU A 148 -13.37 -3.40 -18.05
CA GLU A 148 -12.88 -3.55 -16.68
C GLU A 148 -11.97 -4.78 -16.57
N LYS A 149 -12.35 -5.87 -17.24
CA LYS A 149 -11.50 -7.06 -17.37
C LYS A 149 -10.20 -6.76 -18.09
N LYS A 150 -10.25 -6.05 -19.22
CA LYS A 150 -9.05 -5.67 -19.97
C LYS A 150 -8.11 -4.78 -19.13
N ILE A 151 -8.65 -3.87 -18.34
CA ILE A 151 -7.86 -3.05 -17.39
C ILE A 151 -7.18 -3.95 -16.35
N ALA A 152 -7.93 -4.87 -15.75
CA ALA A 152 -7.39 -5.81 -14.76
C ALA A 152 -6.28 -6.68 -15.35
N GLU A 153 -6.50 -7.25 -16.54
CA GLU A 153 -5.50 -8.04 -17.27
C GLU A 153 -4.24 -7.24 -17.61
N GLN A 154 -4.41 -5.98 -18.07
CA GLN A 154 -3.28 -5.09 -18.34
C GLN A 154 -2.47 -4.79 -17.07
N LEU A 155 -3.13 -4.54 -15.94
CA LEU A 155 -2.47 -4.28 -14.67
C LEU A 155 -1.75 -5.52 -14.15
N LEU A 156 -2.39 -6.70 -14.24
CA LEU A 156 -1.77 -7.98 -13.88
C LEU A 156 -0.55 -8.29 -14.74
N ALA A 157 -0.59 -8.01 -16.04
CA ALA A 157 0.56 -8.22 -16.93
C ALA A 157 1.74 -7.27 -16.67
N LEU A 158 1.49 -6.12 -16.04
CA LEU A 158 2.50 -5.11 -15.72
C LEU A 158 2.97 -5.16 -14.27
N HIS A 159 2.30 -5.98 -13.46
CA HIS A 159 2.64 -6.21 -12.07
C HIS A 159 4.00 -6.89 -11.97
N LYS A 160 4.95 -6.24 -11.31
CA LYS A 160 6.24 -6.85 -10.99
C LYS A 160 6.18 -7.39 -9.57
N HIS A 161 6.28 -8.72 -9.42
CA HIS A 161 6.27 -9.37 -8.12
C HIS A 161 7.48 -8.97 -7.25
N ASP A 162 8.56 -8.50 -7.88
CA ASP A 162 9.79 -8.10 -7.20
C ASP A 162 9.77 -6.61 -6.84
N ASN A 163 10.10 -6.29 -5.59
CA ASN A 163 10.31 -4.92 -5.14
C ASN A 163 11.60 -4.38 -5.77
N PRO A 164 11.54 -3.39 -6.68
CA PRO A 164 12.74 -2.83 -7.31
C PRO A 164 13.64 -2.06 -6.34
N HIS A 165 13.15 -1.77 -5.13
CA HIS A 165 13.92 -1.17 -4.04
C HIS A 165 14.43 -2.20 -3.01
N MET A 166 14.13 -3.49 -3.19
CA MET A 166 14.88 -4.55 -2.52
C MET A 166 16.27 -4.64 -3.17
N CYS A 167 17.13 -3.66 -2.86
CA CYS A 167 18.57 -3.82 -2.95
C CYS A 167 19.00 -4.74 -1.82
N VAL A 168 18.59 -6.00 -1.86
CA VAL A 168 19.21 -7.02 -1.02
C VAL A 168 20.60 -7.22 -1.61
N PRO A 169 21.69 -7.02 -0.84
CA PRO A 169 23.01 -7.33 -1.34
C PRO A 169 23.02 -8.80 -1.76
N GLU A 170 23.71 -9.11 -2.85
CA GLU A 170 23.94 -10.48 -3.24
C GLU A 170 24.70 -11.17 -2.10
N TYR A 171 23.98 -12.00 -1.34
CA TYR A 171 24.55 -12.78 -0.25
C TYR A 171 24.59 -14.24 -0.68
N ASP A 172 25.73 -14.85 -0.43
CA ASP A 172 25.92 -16.27 -0.58
C ASP A 172 25.82 -16.87 0.82
N TYR A 173 25.02 -17.94 0.97
CA TYR A 173 24.85 -18.63 2.25
C TYR A 173 26.21 -19.05 2.85
N ASP A 174 27.19 -19.34 2.00
CA ASP A 174 28.52 -19.75 2.42
C ASP A 174 29.42 -18.57 2.82
N ARG A 175 29.04 -17.34 2.48
CA ARG A 175 29.72 -16.10 2.91
C ARG A 175 29.13 -15.51 4.18
N LEU A 176 27.98 -16.00 4.63
CA LEU A 176 27.38 -15.55 5.88
C LEU A 176 28.14 -16.13 7.08
N GLU A 177 28.43 -15.29 8.07
CA GLU A 177 28.96 -15.75 9.35
C GLU A 177 27.89 -16.61 10.05
N LYS A 178 28.23 -17.88 10.29
CA LYS A 178 27.33 -18.86 10.91
C LYS A 178 27.63 -18.92 12.40
N GLY A 179 26.61 -18.77 13.23
CA GLY A 179 26.78 -18.84 14.67
C GLY A 179 25.48 -18.62 15.43
N VAL A 180 25.55 -18.82 16.74
CA VAL A 180 24.42 -18.53 17.63
C VAL A 180 24.57 -17.09 18.11
N VAL A 181 23.51 -16.30 17.95
CA VAL A 181 23.51 -14.88 18.33
C VAL A 181 22.98 -14.73 19.76
N CYS A 182 23.62 -13.87 20.54
CA CYS A 182 23.13 -13.52 21.88
C CYS A 182 21.86 -12.66 21.78
N GLY A 183 20.80 -13.05 22.49
CA GLY A 183 19.53 -12.32 22.48
C GLY A 183 19.57 -10.91 23.13
N ALA A 184 20.61 -10.59 23.91
CA ALA A 184 20.72 -9.32 24.60
C ALA A 184 21.50 -8.25 23.81
N CYS A 185 22.61 -8.63 23.14
CA CYS A 185 23.49 -7.70 22.44
C CYS A 185 23.60 -7.97 20.92
N CYS A 186 22.84 -8.94 20.39
CA CYS A 186 22.81 -9.30 18.97
C CYS A 186 24.18 -9.67 18.37
N SER A 187 25.14 -10.04 19.20
CA SER A 187 26.48 -10.42 18.75
C SER A 187 26.67 -11.93 18.69
N PHE A 188 27.56 -12.40 17.82
CA PHE A 188 27.90 -13.82 17.72
C PHE A 188 28.55 -14.32 19.00
N MET A 189 27.99 -15.42 19.54
CA MET A 189 28.57 -16.12 20.67
C MET A 189 29.75 -16.96 20.24
N VAL A 190 30.80 -16.95 21.05
CA VAL A 190 32.04 -17.69 20.81
C VAL A 190 32.13 -18.86 21.78
N TYR A 191 32.63 -19.99 21.28
CA TYR A 191 32.85 -21.20 22.05
C TYR A 191 34.28 -21.25 22.58
N LYS A 192 34.45 -21.46 23.89
CA LYS A 192 35.75 -21.77 24.51
C LYS A 192 35.60 -22.99 25.41
N GLY A 193 36.01 -24.14 24.89
CA GLY A 193 35.77 -25.44 25.54
C GLY A 193 34.28 -25.80 25.55
N ARG A 194 33.71 -26.02 26.75
CA ARG A 194 32.27 -26.30 26.94
C ARG A 194 31.44 -25.05 27.24
N ASN A 195 32.07 -23.88 27.28
CA ASN A 195 31.41 -22.63 27.65
C ASN A 195 31.13 -21.78 26.39
N VAL A 196 29.98 -21.10 26.41
CA VAL A 196 29.51 -20.18 25.37
C VAL A 196 29.41 -18.80 26.00
N TYR A 197 30.03 -17.79 25.39
CA TYR A 197 30.07 -16.43 25.92
C TYR A 197 30.12 -15.41 24.78
N VAL A 198 29.86 -14.15 25.09
CA VAL A 198 29.96 -13.04 24.14
C VAL A 198 31.29 -12.33 24.38
N PRO A 199 32.12 -12.06 23.35
CA PRO A 199 33.48 -11.53 23.53
C PRO A 199 33.61 -10.19 24.27
N HIS A 200 32.52 -9.44 24.40
CA HIS A 200 32.48 -8.10 25.01
C HIS A 200 31.47 -8.01 26.17
N VAL A 201 30.92 -9.15 26.61
CA VAL A 201 30.12 -9.24 27.82
C VAL A 201 30.88 -10.18 28.75
N GLU A 202 31.72 -9.61 29.61
CA GLU A 202 32.33 -10.32 30.74
C GLU A 202 31.30 -10.59 31.83
#